data_AF-A0A8T4P821-F1
#
_entry.id   AF-A0A8T4P821-F1
#
_cell.length_a   1.000
_cell.length_b   1.000
_cell.length_c   1.000
_cell.angle_alpha   90.00
_cell.angle_beta   90.00
_cell.angle_gamma   90.00
#
_symmetry.space_group_name_H-M   'P 1'
#
loop_
_entity.id
_entity.type
_entity.pdbx_description
1 polymer ?
#
loop_
_entity_poly.entity_id
_entity_poly.type
_entity_poly.pdbx_seq_one_letter_code
_entity_poly.pdbx_strand_id
1 'polypeptide(L)'
;MNKRGQVTLFIIIGIVMLMSIALFLYFKGIIAVGEEPEAISPELMPIKNYIDMCLEDVSRDGITAIGLNGGYIKFPPEIENNPASYLSILPINALKLPYWWYDGISSIPREDFIISQIREHVKDGVKDCVDFSVFKDFDIEEKNELEVDVEFARNGVIVRADYPLLIRNKLNNTQSELSEFSATVPVRLKQVYDLAREIMEKENAENFLEEKTIDLITLDREIPTTDLEATCEKREWRLPQIRTKLQKLLRVNLPYIKIEGTAYDEDAYVPNPFGDSTFNDSYYGYHYVWHVTDLLYPDTHVSFSYDDKWPLVLNARPSNNGILKSNMQRGGDYLSFFCLQLWHFTYDAVYPVKVTIVDDKTKEHDSYVFNYAFKVSVDHNQPFRENFATRVLEGTDRPTSEEFCDGYGKNILIYTDDNTTAEPITDVNITFSCGRYVCDMGQSYWMGLGAAAGIEKKFPYCVNGVLRGKREGYEDAQMFIASNKDGKIYTIYMNPIKEISSYTVVKHPSSNPNIEGEFNWRL
;
A
#
# COMPACT_ATOMS: atom_id res chain seq x y z
N MET A 1 58.72 -53.01 24.85
CA MET A 1 57.62 -52.16 24.33
C MET A 1 56.67 -53.04 23.51
N ASN A 2 55.54 -53.50 24.06
CA ASN A 2 54.60 -54.36 23.29
C ASN A 2 53.14 -54.33 23.83
N LYS A 3 52.63 -53.14 24.19
CA LYS A 3 51.23 -52.97 24.68
C LYS A 3 50.46 -51.80 24.04
N ARG A 4 51.00 -51.15 23.00
CA ARG A 4 50.34 -50.03 22.31
C ARG A 4 49.61 -50.43 21.01
N GLY A 5 49.94 -51.58 20.41
CA GLY A 5 49.31 -52.05 19.17
C GLY A 5 47.95 -52.75 19.32
N GLN A 6 47.66 -53.34 20.49
CA GLN A 6 46.36 -53.97 20.74
C GLN A 6 45.24 -52.93 20.93
N VAL A 7 45.54 -51.78 21.54
CA VAL A 7 44.54 -50.73 21.75
C VAL A 7 44.08 -50.13 20.42
N THR A 8 45.00 -49.94 19.47
CA THR A 8 44.67 -49.44 18.12
C THR A 8 43.76 -50.40 17.36
N LEU A 9 43.94 -51.71 17.52
CA LEU A 9 43.09 -52.72 16.88
C LEU A 9 41.64 -52.65 17.38
N PHE A 10 41.43 -52.51 18.69
CA PHE A 10 40.08 -52.38 19.25
C PHE A 10 39.38 -51.07 18.85
N ILE A 11 40.14 -49.97 18.71
CA ILE A 11 39.60 -48.69 18.22
C ILE A 11 39.15 -48.82 16.76
N ILE A 12 39.96 -49.46 15.90
CA ILE A 12 39.60 -49.66 14.47
C ILE A 12 38.36 -50.54 14.36
N ILE A 13 38.28 -51.64 15.11
CA ILE A 13 37.10 -52.53 15.11
C ILE A 13 35.85 -51.78 15.59
N GLY A 14 35.98 -50.95 16.63
CA GLY A 14 34.88 -50.12 17.13
C GLY A 14 34.36 -49.15 16.07
N ILE A 15 35.25 -48.46 15.36
CA ILE A 15 34.88 -47.53 14.29
C ILE A 15 34.22 -48.25 13.11
N VAL A 16 34.76 -49.40 12.70
CA VAL A 16 34.17 -50.21 11.61
C VAL A 16 32.77 -50.68 12.00
N MET A 17 32.59 -51.19 13.22
CA MET A 17 31.29 -51.62 13.71
C MET A 17 30.28 -50.47 13.77
N LEU A 18 30.71 -49.28 14.22
CA LEU A 18 29.87 -48.09 14.30
C LEU A 18 29.47 -47.60 12.90
N MET A 19 30.40 -47.60 11.93
CA MET A 19 30.10 -47.29 10.53
C MET A 19 29.16 -48.32 9.91
N SER A 20 29.33 -49.62 10.19
CA SER A 20 28.43 -50.67 9.69
C SER A 20 27.01 -50.53 10.26
N ILE A 21 26.87 -50.20 11.54
CA ILE A 21 25.57 -49.95 12.18
C ILE A 21 24.92 -48.69 11.61
N ALA A 22 25.68 -47.60 11.47
CA ALA A 22 25.17 -46.36 10.88
C ALA A 22 24.72 -46.57 9.43
N LEU A 23 25.51 -47.32 8.64
CA LEU A 23 25.17 -47.68 7.27
C LEU A 23 23.92 -48.58 7.21
N PHE A 24 23.80 -49.54 8.13
CA PHE A 24 22.62 -50.41 8.23
C PHE A 24 21.35 -49.62 8.61
N LEU A 25 21.45 -48.67 9.54
CA LEU A 25 20.34 -47.79 9.92
C LEU A 25 19.97 -46.83 8.77
N TYR A 26 20.97 -46.34 8.03
CA TYR A 26 20.76 -45.53 6.82
C TYR A 26 20.02 -46.32 5.74
N PHE A 27 20.44 -47.55 5.44
CA PHE A 27 19.73 -48.41 4.48
C PHE A 27 18.37 -48.87 4.97
N LYS A 28 18.18 -49.13 6.28
CA LYS A 28 16.84 -49.38 6.83
C LYS A 28 15.92 -48.17 6.72
N GLY A 29 16.44 -46.96 6.92
CA GLY A 29 15.69 -45.72 6.73
C GLY A 29 15.27 -45.49 5.28
N ILE A 30 16.08 -45.94 4.31
CA ILE A 30 15.76 -45.86 2.88
C ILE A 30 14.76 -46.94 2.45
N ILE A 31 14.86 -48.16 3.01
CA ILE A 31 14.02 -49.30 2.59
C ILE A 31 12.65 -49.30 3.30
N ALA A 32 12.53 -48.73 4.50
CA ALA A 32 11.27 -48.73 5.26
C ALA A 32 10.25 -47.64 4.84
N VAL A 33 10.51 -46.89 3.77
CA VAL A 33 9.63 -45.82 3.25
C VAL A 33 9.07 -46.14 1.86
N GLY A 34 9.41 -47.30 1.27
CA GLY A 34 8.74 -47.79 0.08
C GLY A 34 7.53 -48.62 0.48
N GLU A 35 6.32 -48.06 0.41
CA GLU A 35 5.10 -48.87 0.31
C GLU A 35 5.32 -49.87 -0.83
N GLU A 36 5.10 -51.17 -0.57
CA GLU A 36 5.13 -52.16 -1.64
C GLU A 36 4.03 -51.75 -2.64
N PRO A 37 4.36 -51.47 -3.92
CA PRO A 37 3.33 -51.10 -4.87
C PRO A 37 2.33 -52.26 -4.96
N GLU A 38 1.05 -51.97 -4.75
CA GLU A 38 0.00 -52.97 -4.94
C GLU A 38 0.23 -53.68 -6.28
N ALA A 39 0.22 -55.01 -6.26
CA ALA A 39 0.38 -55.81 -7.47
C ALA A 39 -0.89 -55.68 -8.33
N ILE A 40 -1.00 -54.60 -9.09
CA ILE A 40 -2.13 -54.32 -9.96
C ILE A 40 -2.12 -55.32 -11.13
N SER A 41 -3.26 -55.97 -11.35
CA SER A 41 -3.44 -56.87 -12.49
C SER A 41 -3.21 -56.11 -13.82
N PRO A 42 -2.45 -56.64 -14.79
CA PRO A 42 -2.20 -55.98 -16.07
C PRO A 42 -3.48 -55.58 -16.83
N GLU A 43 -4.59 -56.27 -16.60
CA GLU A 43 -5.90 -55.96 -17.20
C GLU A 43 -6.52 -54.64 -16.69
N LEU A 44 -6.12 -54.17 -15.51
CA LEU A 44 -6.64 -52.94 -14.88
C LEU A 44 -5.79 -51.70 -15.22
N MET A 45 -4.59 -51.89 -15.76
CA MET A 45 -3.69 -50.80 -16.14
C MET A 45 -4.32 -49.76 -17.08
N PRO A 46 -5.16 -50.12 -18.08
CA PRO A 46 -5.83 -49.13 -18.91
C PRO A 46 -6.79 -48.22 -18.12
N ILE A 47 -7.49 -48.77 -17.13
CA ILE A 47 -8.40 -48.01 -16.26
C ILE A 47 -7.59 -47.08 -15.35
N LYS A 48 -6.52 -47.61 -14.74
CA LYS A 48 -5.61 -46.82 -13.91
C LYS A 48 -5.01 -45.65 -14.68
N ASN A 49 -4.41 -45.91 -15.84
CA ASN A 49 -3.80 -44.86 -16.65
C ASN A 49 -4.82 -43.81 -17.09
N TYR A 50 -6.06 -44.20 -17.40
CA TYR A 50 -7.12 -43.26 -17.76
C TYR A 50 -7.46 -42.31 -16.62
N ILE A 51 -7.62 -42.82 -15.40
CA ILE A 51 -7.90 -42.01 -14.21
C ILE A 51 -6.67 -41.16 -13.83
N ASP A 52 -5.46 -41.73 -13.88
CA ASP A 52 -4.22 -40.98 -13.58
C ASP A 52 -4.01 -39.82 -14.58
N MET A 53 -4.28 -40.02 -15.87
CA MET A 53 -4.23 -38.94 -16.88
C MET A 53 -5.30 -37.87 -16.61
N CYS A 54 -6.52 -38.28 -16.31
CA CYS A 54 -7.59 -37.36 -15.94
C CYS A 54 -7.22 -36.52 -14.70
N LEU A 55 -6.63 -37.17 -13.69
CA LEU A 55 -6.13 -36.53 -12.49
C LEU A 55 -5.02 -35.52 -12.82
N GLU A 56 -4.09 -35.85 -13.71
CA GLU A 56 -3.04 -34.93 -14.16
C GLU A 56 -3.62 -33.70 -14.87
N ASP A 57 -4.55 -33.89 -15.81
CA ASP A 57 -5.15 -32.80 -16.59
C ASP A 57 -5.89 -31.81 -15.68
N VAL A 58 -6.80 -32.32 -14.83
CA VAL A 58 -7.57 -31.47 -13.89
C VAL A 58 -6.65 -30.79 -12.87
N SER A 59 -5.59 -31.47 -12.41
CA SER A 59 -4.62 -30.87 -11.50
C SER A 59 -3.84 -29.73 -12.17
N ARG A 60 -3.41 -29.92 -13.42
CA ARG A 60 -2.69 -28.91 -14.20
C ARG A 60 -3.55 -27.68 -14.45
N ASP A 61 -4.83 -27.87 -14.74
CA ASP A 61 -5.80 -26.78 -14.91
C ASP A 61 -5.96 -25.96 -13.62
N GLY A 62 -6.16 -26.64 -12.48
CA GLY A 62 -6.28 -25.97 -11.18
C GLY A 62 -5.01 -25.20 -10.77
N ILE A 63 -3.84 -25.81 -10.95
CA ILE A 63 -2.55 -25.17 -10.64
C ILE A 63 -2.27 -23.97 -11.56
N THR A 64 -2.68 -24.06 -12.83
CA THR A 64 -2.59 -22.94 -13.77
C THR A 64 -3.51 -21.80 -13.35
N ALA A 65 -4.75 -22.11 -12.95
CA ALA A 65 -5.69 -21.11 -12.45
C ALA A 65 -5.16 -20.37 -11.21
N ILE A 66 -4.56 -21.11 -10.26
CA ILE A 66 -3.87 -20.54 -9.09
C ILE A 66 -2.81 -19.51 -9.50
N GLY A 67 -1.98 -19.84 -10.50
CA GLY A 67 -0.92 -18.95 -10.97
C GLY A 67 -1.43 -17.71 -11.67
N LEU A 68 -2.49 -17.83 -12.46
CA LEU A 68 -3.08 -16.69 -13.18
C LEU A 68 -3.86 -15.74 -12.27
N ASN A 69 -4.45 -16.26 -11.19
CA ASN A 69 -5.39 -15.53 -10.32
C ASN A 69 -4.80 -15.21 -8.94
N GLY A 70 -3.48 -15.26 -8.76
CA GLY A 70 -2.82 -14.87 -7.52
C GLY A 70 -3.19 -15.71 -6.30
N GLY A 71 -3.29 -17.02 -6.49
CA GLY A 71 -3.57 -17.98 -5.40
C GLY A 71 -5.03 -18.39 -5.25
N TYR A 72 -5.91 -18.08 -6.21
CA TYR A 72 -7.34 -18.40 -6.13
C TYR A 72 -7.84 -19.17 -7.35
N ILE A 73 -8.56 -20.28 -7.13
CA ILE A 73 -9.36 -20.92 -8.18
C ILE A 73 -10.77 -20.33 -8.15
N LYS A 74 -11.39 -20.31 -6.96
CA LYS A 74 -12.68 -19.67 -6.69
C LYS A 74 -12.45 -18.46 -5.81
N PHE A 75 -12.94 -17.29 -6.22
CA PHE A 75 -12.81 -16.07 -5.40
C PHE A 75 -13.78 -16.11 -4.21
N PRO A 76 -13.32 -15.79 -2.98
CA PRO A 76 -14.20 -15.65 -1.84
C PRO A 76 -15.13 -14.42 -2.03
N PRO A 77 -16.32 -14.38 -1.40
CA PRO A 77 -17.31 -13.31 -1.58
C PRO A 77 -16.78 -11.90 -1.34
N GLU A 78 -15.80 -11.77 -0.45
CA GLU A 78 -15.12 -10.52 -0.09
C GLU A 78 -14.32 -9.94 -1.25
N ILE A 79 -13.83 -10.79 -2.16
CA ILE A 79 -13.11 -10.40 -3.38
C ILE A 79 -14.10 -10.28 -4.54
N GLU A 80 -14.94 -11.31 -4.72
CA GLU A 80 -15.85 -11.42 -5.85
C GLU A 80 -16.81 -10.24 -5.97
N ASN A 81 -17.34 -9.78 -4.82
CA ASN A 81 -18.34 -8.71 -4.75
C ASN A 81 -17.75 -7.32 -4.48
N ASN A 82 -16.43 -7.19 -4.37
CA ASN A 82 -15.77 -5.92 -4.03
C ASN A 82 -14.79 -5.48 -5.13
N PRO A 83 -15.22 -4.59 -6.04
CA PRO A 83 -14.35 -4.07 -7.11
C PRO A 83 -13.09 -3.33 -6.63
N ALA A 84 -13.04 -2.91 -5.36
CA ALA A 84 -11.85 -2.25 -4.81
C ALA A 84 -10.73 -3.23 -4.42
N SER A 85 -11.04 -4.53 -4.33
CA SER A 85 -10.17 -5.61 -3.84
C SER A 85 -9.40 -6.35 -4.94
N TYR A 86 -9.63 -6.02 -6.22
CA TYR A 86 -8.92 -6.63 -7.34
C TYR A 86 -8.60 -5.63 -8.45
N LEU A 87 -7.63 -5.98 -9.28
CA LEU A 87 -7.29 -5.30 -10.52
C LEU A 87 -8.02 -5.96 -11.69
N SER A 88 -8.78 -5.18 -12.44
CA SER A 88 -9.39 -5.61 -13.70
C SER A 88 -8.40 -5.42 -14.87
N ILE A 89 -8.00 -6.50 -15.52
CA ILE A 89 -7.03 -6.46 -16.62
C ILE A 89 -7.75 -6.32 -17.97
N LEU A 90 -7.87 -5.09 -18.47
CA LEU A 90 -8.51 -4.80 -19.76
C LEU A 90 -7.70 -5.35 -20.96
N PRO A 91 -8.36 -5.74 -22.08
CA PRO A 91 -9.80 -5.66 -22.37
C PRO A 91 -10.61 -6.84 -21.83
N ILE A 92 -9.97 -7.80 -21.15
CA ILE A 92 -10.62 -9.00 -20.65
C ILE A 92 -11.22 -8.69 -19.27
N ASN A 93 -12.41 -8.07 -19.25
CA ASN A 93 -13.16 -7.79 -18.02
C ASN A 93 -13.40 -9.03 -17.13
N ALA A 94 -13.17 -10.24 -17.65
CA ALA A 94 -13.27 -11.49 -16.91
C ALA A 94 -12.04 -11.86 -16.07
N LEU A 95 -10.86 -11.28 -16.36
CA LEU A 95 -9.64 -11.59 -15.60
C LEU A 95 -9.49 -10.61 -14.43
N LYS A 96 -9.82 -11.11 -13.24
CA LYS A 96 -9.64 -10.40 -11.96
C LYS A 96 -8.34 -10.85 -11.33
N LEU A 97 -7.46 -9.91 -11.00
CA LEU A 97 -6.26 -10.19 -10.24
C LEU A 97 -6.39 -9.60 -8.83
N PRO A 98 -6.63 -10.43 -7.79
CA PRO A 98 -6.83 -9.94 -6.44
C PRO A 98 -5.63 -9.15 -5.92
N TYR A 99 -5.92 -8.13 -5.11
CA TYR A 99 -4.89 -7.40 -4.39
C TYR A 99 -4.47 -8.18 -3.15
N TRP A 100 -3.23 -8.64 -3.12
CA TRP A 100 -2.61 -9.21 -1.92
C TRP A 100 -2.42 -8.18 -0.82
N TRP A 101 -2.40 -6.90 -1.19
CA TRP A 101 -2.43 -5.78 -0.26
C TRP A 101 -3.22 -4.60 -0.81
N TYR A 102 -4.19 -4.12 -0.03
CA TYR A 102 -4.92 -2.89 -0.31
C TYR A 102 -5.55 -2.34 0.98
N ASP A 103 -5.58 -1.02 1.13
CA ASP A 103 -6.33 -0.34 2.20
C ASP A 103 -6.02 -0.86 3.63
N GLY A 104 -4.75 -1.14 3.92
CA GLY A 104 -4.31 -1.66 5.22
C GLY A 104 -4.63 -3.14 5.46
N ILE A 105 -5.16 -3.86 4.46
CA ILE A 105 -5.55 -5.26 4.55
C ILE A 105 -4.55 -6.11 3.75
N SER A 106 -3.92 -7.08 4.43
CA SER A 106 -3.19 -8.17 3.78
C SER A 106 -4.15 -9.30 3.44
N SER A 107 -4.21 -9.65 2.17
CA SER A 107 -5.02 -10.74 1.62
C SER A 107 -4.14 -11.77 0.90
N ILE A 108 -2.90 -11.95 1.36
CA ILE A 108 -2.02 -13.03 0.88
C ILE A 108 -2.71 -14.36 1.20
N PRO A 109 -3.06 -15.18 0.19
CA PRO A 109 -3.69 -16.47 0.41
C PRO A 109 -2.71 -17.39 1.12
N ARG A 110 -3.12 -18.05 2.20
CA ARG A 110 -2.25 -19.01 2.88
C ARG A 110 -2.04 -20.27 2.05
N GLU A 111 -0.93 -20.96 2.26
CA GLU A 111 -0.59 -22.20 1.55
C GLU A 111 -1.66 -23.30 1.74
N ASP A 112 -2.16 -23.47 2.96
CA ASP A 112 -3.24 -24.42 3.29
C ASP A 112 -4.54 -24.10 2.54
N PHE A 113 -4.83 -22.81 2.33
CA PHE A 113 -5.96 -22.37 1.53
C PHE A 113 -5.77 -22.72 0.05
N ILE A 114 -4.59 -22.46 -0.54
CA ILE A 114 -4.29 -22.81 -1.94
C ILE A 114 -4.41 -24.34 -2.14
N ILE A 115 -3.85 -25.14 -1.24
CA ILE A 115 -3.97 -26.59 -1.25
C ILE A 115 -5.44 -27.01 -1.22
N SER A 116 -6.26 -26.40 -0.36
CA SER A 116 -7.69 -26.69 -0.30
C SER A 116 -8.43 -26.34 -1.60
N GLN A 117 -8.07 -25.24 -2.26
CA GLN A 117 -8.67 -24.85 -3.54
C GLN A 117 -8.36 -25.87 -4.64
N ILE A 118 -7.11 -26.32 -4.74
CA ILE A 118 -6.68 -27.34 -5.71
C ILE A 118 -7.41 -28.66 -5.40
N ARG A 119 -7.45 -29.08 -4.13
CA ARG A 119 -8.14 -30.30 -3.68
C ARG A 119 -9.60 -30.32 -4.14
N GLU A 120 -10.35 -29.26 -3.84
CA GLU A 120 -11.77 -29.18 -4.22
C GLU A 120 -11.95 -29.12 -5.74
N HIS A 121 -11.08 -28.38 -6.44
CA HIS A 121 -11.12 -28.32 -7.91
C HIS A 121 -10.87 -29.68 -8.56
N VAL A 122 -9.88 -30.42 -8.07
CA VAL A 122 -9.57 -31.77 -8.55
C VAL A 122 -10.69 -32.75 -8.22
N LYS A 123 -11.22 -32.71 -6.99
CA LYS A 123 -12.34 -33.57 -6.57
C LYS A 123 -13.59 -33.37 -7.43
N ASP A 124 -13.93 -32.12 -7.75
CA ASP A 124 -15.03 -31.78 -8.64
C ASP A 124 -14.72 -32.23 -10.09
N GLY A 125 -13.53 -31.88 -10.61
CA GLY A 125 -13.18 -32.11 -12.01
C GLY A 125 -12.96 -33.57 -12.39
N VAL A 126 -12.45 -34.42 -11.49
CA VAL A 126 -12.28 -35.86 -11.76
C VAL A 126 -13.63 -36.55 -12.01
N LYS A 127 -14.68 -36.15 -11.27
CA LYS A 127 -16.04 -36.69 -11.48
C LYS A 127 -16.59 -36.36 -12.87
N ASP A 128 -16.24 -35.20 -13.41
CA ASP A 128 -16.67 -34.76 -14.74
C ASP A 128 -15.80 -35.31 -15.88
N CYS A 129 -14.54 -35.61 -15.57
CA CYS A 129 -13.53 -36.01 -16.55
C CYS A 129 -13.47 -37.54 -16.77
N VAL A 130 -13.88 -38.35 -15.80
CA VAL A 130 -13.90 -39.81 -15.91
C VAL A 130 -15.25 -40.30 -16.46
N ASP A 131 -15.23 -40.90 -17.66
CA ASP A 131 -16.37 -41.63 -18.22
C ASP A 131 -16.07 -43.13 -18.29
N PHE A 132 -16.57 -43.91 -17.33
CA PHE A 132 -16.37 -45.35 -17.28
C PHE A 132 -17.04 -46.12 -18.43
N SER A 133 -17.95 -45.51 -19.18
CA SER A 133 -18.66 -46.17 -20.29
C SER A 133 -17.73 -46.55 -21.45
N VAL A 134 -16.53 -45.97 -21.50
CA VAL A 134 -15.48 -46.32 -22.48
C VAL A 134 -14.95 -47.74 -22.30
N PHE A 135 -15.04 -48.30 -21.08
CA PHE A 135 -14.55 -49.64 -20.73
C PHE A 135 -15.64 -50.70 -20.88
N LYS A 136 -16.02 -51.03 -22.12
CA LYS A 136 -17.15 -51.94 -22.43
C LYS A 136 -17.02 -53.33 -21.82
N ASP A 137 -15.80 -53.85 -21.68
CA ASP A 137 -15.52 -55.19 -21.16
C ASP A 137 -15.57 -55.27 -19.62
N PHE A 138 -15.72 -54.12 -18.95
CA PHE A 138 -15.76 -54.02 -17.50
C PHE A 138 -17.09 -53.45 -17.01
N ASP A 139 -17.45 -53.82 -15.78
CA ASP A 139 -18.49 -53.17 -14.98
C ASP A 139 -17.78 -52.53 -13.78
N ILE A 140 -17.84 -51.19 -13.70
CA ILE A 140 -17.08 -50.38 -12.73
C ILE A 140 -18.09 -49.73 -11.79
N GLU A 141 -17.97 -50.02 -10.50
CA GLU A 141 -18.87 -49.54 -9.45
C GLU A 141 -18.06 -48.73 -8.42
N GLU A 142 -18.45 -47.47 -8.20
CA GLU A 142 -17.86 -46.59 -7.19
C GLU A 142 -18.31 -47.04 -5.78
N LYS A 143 -17.36 -47.33 -4.89
CA LYS A 143 -17.67 -47.82 -3.54
C LYS A 143 -17.79 -46.71 -2.51
N ASN A 144 -16.93 -45.71 -2.59
CA ASN A 144 -16.87 -44.57 -1.68
C ASN A 144 -16.73 -43.26 -2.44
N GLU A 145 -16.86 -42.15 -1.73
CA GLU A 145 -16.58 -40.83 -2.28
C GLU A 145 -15.07 -40.65 -2.53
N LEU A 146 -14.73 -40.05 -3.66
CA LEU A 146 -13.37 -39.63 -4.00
C LEU A 146 -12.79 -38.68 -2.93
N GLU A 147 -11.66 -39.06 -2.34
CA GLU A 147 -10.82 -38.19 -1.52
C GLU A 147 -9.55 -37.81 -2.26
N VAL A 148 -9.13 -36.56 -2.11
CA VAL A 148 -7.95 -36.01 -2.80
C VAL A 148 -7.02 -35.38 -1.78
N ASP A 149 -5.74 -35.69 -1.88
CA ASP A 149 -4.67 -35.01 -1.16
C ASP A 149 -3.68 -34.35 -2.13
N VAL A 150 -3.17 -33.19 -1.73
CA VAL A 150 -2.31 -32.36 -2.55
C VAL A 150 -1.10 -31.97 -1.73
N GLU A 151 0.09 -32.31 -2.23
CA GLU A 151 1.37 -32.03 -1.59
C GLU A 151 2.23 -31.15 -2.50
N PHE A 152 2.75 -30.05 -1.93
CA PHE A 152 3.70 -29.17 -2.59
C PHE A 152 5.13 -29.68 -2.39
N ALA A 153 5.61 -30.45 -3.36
CA ALA A 153 6.99 -30.92 -3.38
C ALA A 153 7.94 -29.89 -3.99
N ARG A 154 9.25 -30.14 -3.88
CA ARG A 154 10.29 -29.21 -4.36
C ARG A 154 10.22 -28.96 -5.87
N ASN A 155 9.98 -30.00 -6.67
CA ASN A 155 10.04 -29.98 -8.13
C ASN A 155 8.69 -30.27 -8.80
N GLY A 156 7.60 -30.26 -8.03
CA GLY A 156 6.29 -30.60 -8.56
C GLY A 156 5.19 -30.51 -7.51
N VAL A 157 3.95 -30.58 -7.97
CA VAL A 157 2.76 -30.76 -7.12
C VAL A 157 2.31 -32.20 -7.27
N ILE A 158 2.30 -32.93 -6.15
CA ILE A 158 1.88 -34.33 -6.10
C ILE A 158 0.41 -34.34 -5.70
N VAL A 159 -0.42 -34.98 -6.50
CA VAL A 159 -1.85 -35.15 -6.24
C VAL A 159 -2.12 -36.64 -6.09
N ARG A 160 -2.64 -37.04 -4.92
CA ARG A 160 -3.03 -38.41 -4.62
C ARG A 160 -4.54 -38.46 -4.49
N ALA A 161 -5.16 -39.44 -5.11
CA ALA A 161 -6.59 -39.65 -5.06
C ALA A 161 -6.87 -41.06 -4.53
N ASP A 162 -7.66 -41.14 -3.47
CA ASP A 162 -8.28 -42.38 -3.00
C ASP A 162 -9.69 -42.43 -3.59
N TYR A 163 -9.86 -43.26 -4.62
CA TYR A 163 -11.11 -43.47 -5.31
C TYR A 163 -11.44 -44.96 -5.37
N PRO A 164 -12.04 -45.55 -4.33
CA PRO A 164 -12.29 -46.98 -4.28
C PRO A 164 -13.28 -47.45 -5.37
N LEU A 165 -12.75 -48.15 -6.38
CA LEU A 165 -13.50 -48.71 -7.50
C LEU A 165 -13.56 -50.24 -7.41
N LEU A 166 -14.76 -50.78 -7.57
CA LEU A 166 -14.96 -52.21 -7.78
C LEU A 166 -15.09 -52.51 -9.27
N ILE A 167 -14.14 -53.28 -9.80
CA ILE A 167 -14.05 -53.59 -11.22
C ILE A 167 -14.36 -55.07 -11.42
N ARG A 168 -15.37 -55.36 -12.25
CA ARG A 168 -15.75 -56.72 -12.64
C ARG A 168 -15.51 -56.93 -14.14
N ASN A 169 -14.69 -57.91 -14.48
CA ASN A 169 -14.42 -58.26 -15.87
C ASN A 169 -15.55 -59.16 -16.41
N LYS A 170 -16.21 -58.74 -17.50
CA LYS A 170 -17.37 -59.44 -18.07
C LYS A 170 -16.99 -60.73 -18.80
N LEU A 171 -15.72 -60.91 -19.17
CA LEU A 171 -15.24 -62.05 -19.95
C LEU A 171 -14.88 -63.27 -19.08
N ASN A 172 -14.24 -63.04 -17.94
CA ASN A 172 -13.76 -64.10 -17.04
C ASN A 172 -14.43 -64.08 -15.66
N ASN A 173 -15.33 -63.12 -15.40
CA ASN A 173 -16.07 -62.94 -14.16
C ASN A 173 -15.16 -62.75 -12.92
N THR A 174 -13.95 -62.22 -13.10
CA THR A 174 -13.07 -61.85 -12.00
C THR A 174 -13.44 -60.48 -11.45
N GLN A 175 -13.25 -60.32 -10.14
CA GLN A 175 -13.48 -59.08 -9.42
C GLN A 175 -12.15 -58.57 -8.86
N SER A 176 -11.94 -57.26 -8.96
CA SER A 176 -10.75 -56.59 -8.41
C SER A 176 -11.14 -55.24 -7.84
N GLU A 177 -10.35 -54.77 -6.89
CA GLU A 177 -10.47 -53.45 -6.28
C GLU A 177 -9.29 -52.60 -6.72
N LEU A 178 -9.55 -51.32 -7.00
CA LEU A 178 -8.55 -50.34 -7.34
C LEU A 178 -8.95 -49.03 -6.68
N SER A 179 -8.12 -48.53 -5.77
CA SER A 179 -8.41 -47.34 -4.97
C SER A 179 -7.40 -46.21 -5.19
N GLU A 180 -6.14 -46.53 -5.44
CA GLU A 180 -5.06 -45.53 -5.42
C GLU A 180 -4.69 -44.99 -6.80
N PHE A 181 -4.81 -43.67 -6.94
CA PHE A 181 -4.46 -42.92 -8.13
C PHE A 181 -3.53 -41.77 -7.77
N SER A 182 -2.64 -41.41 -8.70
CA SER A 182 -1.66 -40.37 -8.42
C SER A 182 -1.22 -39.68 -9.70
N ALA A 183 -1.10 -38.35 -9.62
CA ALA A 183 -0.53 -37.53 -10.67
C ALA A 183 0.55 -36.63 -10.08
N THR A 184 1.56 -36.30 -10.89
CA THR A 184 2.58 -35.30 -10.53
C THR A 184 2.62 -34.26 -11.62
N VAL A 185 2.25 -33.03 -11.26
CA VAL A 185 2.40 -31.88 -12.16
C VAL A 185 3.78 -31.28 -11.92
N PRO A 186 4.71 -31.35 -12.90
CA PRO A 186 6.11 -30.99 -12.70
C PRO A 186 6.29 -29.47 -12.75
N VAL A 187 5.73 -28.74 -11.80
CA VAL A 187 5.86 -27.27 -11.67
C VAL A 187 6.27 -26.90 -10.25
N ARG A 188 7.15 -25.91 -10.09
CA ARG A 188 7.69 -25.50 -8.78
C ARG A 188 6.78 -24.51 -8.05
N LEU A 189 5.48 -24.81 -7.94
CA LEU A 189 4.49 -23.92 -7.31
C LEU A 189 4.92 -23.46 -5.91
N LYS A 190 5.47 -24.37 -5.08
CA LYS A 190 5.98 -24.03 -3.75
C LYS A 190 7.01 -22.90 -3.78
N GLN A 191 8.04 -23.05 -4.63
CA GLN A 191 9.16 -22.11 -4.71
C GLN A 191 8.67 -20.73 -5.18
N VAL A 192 7.82 -20.72 -6.21
CA VAL A 192 7.27 -19.49 -6.78
C VAL A 192 6.34 -18.78 -5.81
N TYR A 193 5.46 -19.52 -5.13
CA TYR A 193 4.54 -18.96 -4.14
C TYR A 193 5.29 -18.42 -2.90
N ASP A 194 6.32 -19.14 -2.42
CA ASP A 194 7.15 -18.65 -1.32
C ASP A 194 7.85 -17.34 -1.67
N LEU A 195 8.46 -17.26 -2.86
CA LEU A 195 9.07 -16.02 -3.34
C LEU A 195 8.04 -14.89 -3.46
N ALA A 196 6.86 -15.15 -4.01
CA ALA A 196 5.78 -14.16 -4.09
C ALA A 196 5.39 -13.63 -2.71
N ARG A 197 5.23 -14.54 -1.74
CA ARG A 197 4.89 -14.20 -0.36
C ARG A 197 5.99 -13.37 0.29
N GLU A 198 7.25 -13.78 0.15
CA GLU A 198 8.40 -13.04 0.68
C GLU A 198 8.49 -11.64 0.08
N ILE A 199 8.30 -11.48 -1.23
CA ILE A 199 8.25 -10.16 -1.88
C ILE A 199 7.16 -9.30 -1.24
N MET A 200 5.95 -9.82 -1.08
CA MET A 200 4.84 -9.04 -0.52
C MET A 200 5.02 -8.73 0.98
N GLU A 201 5.54 -9.68 1.76
CA GLU A 201 5.85 -9.47 3.18
C GLU A 201 6.95 -8.42 3.36
N LYS A 202 8.01 -8.49 2.55
CA LYS A 202 9.10 -7.51 2.54
C LYS A 202 8.61 -6.13 2.12
N GLU A 203 7.78 -6.05 1.09
CA GLU A 203 7.17 -4.80 0.62
C GLU A 203 6.33 -4.15 1.73
N ASN A 204 5.52 -4.93 2.45
CA ASN A 204 4.72 -4.43 3.57
C ASN A 204 5.57 -3.95 4.76
N ALA A 205 6.80 -4.45 4.89
CA ALA A 205 7.72 -4.05 5.96
C ALA A 205 8.57 -2.82 5.59
N GLU A 206 8.99 -2.71 4.33
CA GLU A 206 9.99 -1.73 3.90
C GLU A 206 9.43 -0.56 3.07
N ASN A 207 8.25 -0.72 2.47
CA ASN A 207 7.64 0.26 1.57
C ASN A 207 8.50 0.59 0.34
N PHE A 208 9.13 -0.44 -0.25
CA PHE A 208 10.11 -0.23 -1.32
C PHE A 208 9.50 0.51 -2.51
N LEU A 209 8.29 0.13 -2.96
CA LEU A 209 7.67 0.79 -4.12
C LEU A 209 7.09 2.17 -3.80
N GLU A 210 6.68 2.45 -2.56
CA GLU A 210 6.34 3.81 -2.15
C GLU A 210 7.55 4.75 -2.25
N GLU A 211 8.71 4.32 -1.74
CA GLU A 211 9.95 5.08 -1.84
C GLU A 211 10.33 5.31 -3.30
N LYS A 212 10.20 4.29 -4.17
CA LYS A 212 10.39 4.48 -5.62
C LYS A 212 9.40 5.45 -6.24
N THR A 213 8.17 5.48 -5.76
CA THR A 213 7.18 6.47 -6.23
C THR A 213 7.61 7.89 -5.85
N ILE A 214 8.08 8.07 -4.61
CA ILE A 214 8.55 9.35 -4.10
C ILE A 214 9.79 9.81 -4.87
N ASP A 215 10.74 8.91 -5.17
CA ASP A 215 11.89 9.17 -6.03
C ASP A 215 11.45 9.67 -7.40
N LEU A 216 10.50 8.97 -8.05
CA LEU A 216 9.98 9.35 -9.37
C LEU A 216 9.29 10.71 -9.37
N ILE A 217 8.56 11.04 -8.30
CA ILE A 217 7.92 12.36 -8.10
C ILE A 217 8.98 13.44 -7.89
N THR A 218 10.03 13.15 -7.13
CA THR A 218 11.02 14.14 -6.69
C THR A 218 12.09 14.44 -7.73
N LEU A 219 12.50 13.43 -8.51
CA LEU A 219 13.57 13.55 -9.50
C LEU A 219 13.10 14.11 -10.85
N ASP A 220 11.79 14.08 -11.13
CA ASP A 220 11.25 14.57 -12.40
C ASP A 220 10.95 16.08 -12.36
N ARG A 221 11.59 16.84 -13.27
CA ARG A 221 11.47 18.30 -13.33
C ARG A 221 10.06 18.80 -13.72
N GLU A 222 9.22 17.97 -14.32
CA GLU A 222 7.85 18.35 -14.69
C GLU A 222 6.85 18.14 -13.53
N ILE A 223 7.27 17.47 -12.45
CA ILE A 223 6.46 17.25 -11.25
C ILE A 223 6.97 18.20 -10.15
N PRO A 224 6.28 19.31 -9.86
CA PRO A 224 6.79 20.30 -8.93
C PRO A 224 6.70 19.79 -7.49
N THR A 225 7.80 19.72 -6.77
CA THR A 225 7.83 19.40 -5.32
C THR A 225 8.14 20.66 -4.50
N THR A 226 9.39 20.86 -4.10
CA THR A 226 9.86 22.06 -3.37
C THR A 226 10.97 22.72 -4.15
N ASP A 227 10.78 23.96 -4.55
CA ASP A 227 11.82 24.72 -5.25
C ASP A 227 11.63 26.23 -5.14
N LEU A 228 12.63 26.97 -5.62
CA LEU A 228 12.61 28.42 -5.76
C LEU A 228 13.19 28.84 -7.11
N GLU A 229 12.65 29.91 -7.68
CA GLU A 229 13.13 30.48 -8.94
C GLU A 229 13.14 32.00 -8.91
N ALA A 230 14.25 32.61 -9.33
CA ALA A 230 14.39 34.06 -9.44
C ALA A 230 13.71 34.58 -10.71
N THR A 231 12.37 34.67 -10.67
CA THR A 231 11.54 35.16 -11.77
C THR A 231 10.30 35.90 -11.25
N CYS A 232 9.82 36.89 -12.01
CA CYS A 232 8.56 37.57 -11.76
C CYS A 232 7.36 36.86 -12.42
N GLU A 233 7.59 35.85 -13.25
CA GLU A 233 6.53 35.05 -13.86
C GLU A 233 5.99 34.01 -12.88
N LYS A 234 4.67 33.98 -12.71
CA LYS A 234 4.02 32.97 -11.86
C LYS A 234 4.07 31.61 -12.55
N ARG A 235 4.47 30.57 -11.81
CA ARG A 235 4.45 29.18 -12.28
C ARG A 235 3.12 28.54 -11.92
N GLU A 236 2.57 27.77 -12.86
CA GLU A 236 1.32 27.03 -12.67
C GLU A 236 1.44 25.64 -13.28
N TRP A 237 0.91 24.64 -12.57
CA TRP A 237 0.88 23.25 -13.02
C TRP A 237 -0.53 22.67 -12.87
N ARG A 238 -0.89 21.77 -13.78
CA ARG A 238 -2.21 21.11 -13.76
C ARG A 238 -2.07 19.68 -13.27
N LEU A 239 -2.81 19.32 -12.23
CA LEU A 239 -2.81 17.98 -11.65
C LEU A 239 -3.08 16.85 -12.67
N PRO A 240 -3.96 17.02 -13.69
CA PRO A 240 -4.11 16.00 -14.74
C PRO A 240 -2.83 15.75 -15.56
N GLN A 241 -2.03 16.79 -15.81
CA GLN A 241 -0.75 16.64 -16.55
C GLN A 241 0.27 15.91 -15.68
N ILE A 242 0.35 16.26 -14.39
CA ILE A 242 1.19 15.56 -13.41
C ILE A 242 0.78 14.10 -13.31
N ARG A 243 -0.53 13.80 -13.28
CA ARG A 243 -1.04 12.42 -13.29
C ARG A 243 -0.55 11.65 -14.50
N THR A 244 -0.77 12.14 -15.72
CA THR A 244 -0.30 11.48 -16.94
C THR A 244 1.21 11.28 -16.94
N LYS A 245 1.97 12.26 -16.44
CA LYS A 245 3.42 12.18 -16.31
C LYS A 245 3.84 11.08 -15.34
N LEU A 246 3.24 11.02 -14.15
CA LEU A 246 3.51 9.98 -13.15
C LEU A 246 3.15 8.59 -13.68
N GLN A 247 2.01 8.42 -14.36
CA GLN A 247 1.65 7.15 -15.01
C GLN A 247 2.72 6.67 -15.99
N LYS A 248 3.25 7.59 -16.81
CA LYS A 248 4.33 7.28 -17.74
C LYS A 248 5.61 6.88 -17.01
N LEU A 249 5.98 7.61 -15.95
CA LEU A 249 7.15 7.29 -15.14
C LEU A 249 7.02 5.90 -14.51
N LEU A 250 5.89 5.59 -13.88
CA LEU A 250 5.62 4.27 -13.29
C LEU A 250 5.74 3.16 -14.34
N ARG A 251 5.09 3.30 -15.50
CA ARG A 251 5.14 2.30 -16.57
C ARG A 251 6.56 2.02 -17.07
N VAL A 252 7.39 3.06 -17.18
CA VAL A 252 8.76 2.92 -17.69
C VAL A 252 9.73 2.40 -16.63
N ASN A 253 9.58 2.81 -15.37
CA ASN A 253 10.59 2.57 -14.35
C ASN A 253 10.36 1.27 -13.57
N LEU A 254 9.11 0.88 -13.28
CA LEU A 254 8.83 -0.33 -12.48
C LEU A 254 9.42 -1.63 -13.09
N PRO A 255 9.44 -1.84 -14.41
CA PRO A 255 10.04 -3.06 -15.00
C PRO A 255 11.55 -3.22 -14.76
N TYR A 256 12.24 -2.15 -14.35
CA TYR A 256 13.66 -2.21 -13.99
C TYR A 256 13.90 -2.71 -12.56
N ILE A 257 12.86 -2.85 -11.73
CA ILE A 257 13.00 -3.48 -10.41
C ILE A 257 13.39 -4.95 -10.59
N LYS A 258 14.48 -5.37 -9.94
CA LYS A 258 15.00 -6.75 -9.94
C LYS A 258 15.08 -7.28 -8.51
N ILE A 259 14.87 -8.57 -8.34
CA ILE A 259 15.04 -9.24 -7.05
C ILE A 259 16.41 -9.92 -7.03
N GLU A 260 17.21 -9.65 -6.00
CA GLU A 260 18.49 -10.32 -5.81
C GLU A 260 18.31 -11.85 -5.73
N GLY A 261 19.22 -12.62 -6.32
CA GLY A 261 19.14 -14.08 -6.35
C GLY A 261 18.19 -14.65 -7.42
N THR A 262 17.46 -13.80 -8.16
CA THR A 262 16.64 -14.20 -9.32
C THR A 262 17.38 -13.95 -10.64
N ALA A 263 16.91 -14.56 -11.72
CA ALA A 263 17.48 -14.36 -13.05
C ALA A 263 17.07 -13.01 -13.66
N TYR A 264 18.05 -12.25 -14.14
CA TYR A 264 17.85 -11.08 -14.99
C TYR A 264 19.10 -10.76 -15.80
N ASP A 265 18.95 -9.99 -16.87
CA ASP A 265 20.06 -9.55 -17.73
C ASP A 265 20.73 -8.30 -17.13
N GLU A 266 21.88 -8.50 -16.48
CA GLU A 266 22.71 -7.44 -15.91
C GLU A 266 23.32 -6.51 -16.99
N ASP A 267 23.47 -7.01 -18.21
CA ASP A 267 24.04 -6.29 -19.35
C ASP A 267 22.96 -5.63 -20.23
N ALA A 268 21.69 -5.72 -19.82
CA ALA A 268 20.58 -5.15 -20.56
C ALA A 268 20.79 -3.66 -20.82
N TYR A 269 20.61 -3.23 -22.07
CA TYR A 269 20.77 -1.84 -22.45
C TYR A 269 19.75 -0.94 -21.75
N VAL A 270 20.26 0.11 -21.09
CA VAL A 270 19.46 1.15 -20.45
C VAL A 270 19.68 2.46 -21.20
N PRO A 271 18.63 3.07 -21.78
CA PRO A 271 18.74 4.38 -22.41
C PRO A 271 19.21 5.45 -21.41
N ASN A 272 20.36 6.07 -21.66
CA ASN A 272 20.89 7.15 -20.83
C ASN A 272 21.31 8.34 -21.73
N PRO A 273 20.85 9.58 -21.43
CA PRO A 273 21.19 10.76 -22.23
C PRO A 273 22.68 11.15 -22.20
N PHE A 274 23.48 10.57 -21.29
CA PHE A 274 24.91 10.86 -21.12
C PHE A 274 25.84 9.79 -21.70
N GLY A 275 25.32 8.75 -22.36
CA GLY A 275 26.09 7.66 -22.98
C GLY A 275 25.39 6.31 -22.88
N ASP A 276 25.92 5.27 -23.53
CA ASP A 276 25.40 3.91 -23.38
C ASP A 276 25.66 3.38 -21.96
N SER A 277 24.64 2.78 -21.34
CA SER A 277 24.74 2.13 -20.03
C SER A 277 24.14 0.74 -20.11
N THR A 278 24.78 -0.23 -19.45
CA THR A 278 24.16 -1.50 -19.07
C THR A 278 23.30 -1.30 -17.84
N PHE A 279 22.48 -2.31 -17.49
CA PHE A 279 21.68 -2.28 -16.27
C PHE A 279 22.57 -2.12 -15.04
N ASN A 280 23.64 -2.92 -14.94
CA ASN A 280 24.56 -2.93 -13.81
C ASN A 280 25.25 -1.58 -13.58
N ASP A 281 25.62 -0.88 -14.66
CA ASP A 281 26.29 0.44 -14.58
C ASP A 281 25.30 1.62 -14.53
N SER A 282 23.99 1.37 -14.59
CA SER A 282 22.95 2.41 -14.59
C SER A 282 22.44 2.74 -13.19
N TYR A 283 21.71 3.86 -13.08
CA TYR A 283 20.94 4.20 -11.87
C TYR A 283 20.06 3.03 -11.38
N TYR A 284 19.50 2.24 -12.29
CA TYR A 284 18.68 1.09 -11.93
C TYR A 284 19.49 -0.04 -11.28
N GLY A 285 20.70 -0.34 -11.78
CA GLY A 285 21.57 -1.35 -11.16
C GLY A 285 21.90 -1.02 -9.70
N TYR A 286 22.14 0.25 -9.39
CA TYR A 286 22.46 0.70 -8.03
C TYR A 286 21.25 0.86 -7.10
N HIS A 287 20.05 1.14 -7.62
CA HIS A 287 18.91 1.54 -6.80
C HIS A 287 17.65 0.69 -6.96
N TYR A 288 17.57 -0.19 -7.97
CA TYR A 288 16.38 -0.98 -8.30
C TYR A 288 16.59 -2.49 -8.12
N VAL A 289 17.78 -2.93 -7.69
CA VAL A 289 18.00 -4.30 -7.19
C VAL A 289 17.57 -4.36 -5.73
N TRP A 290 16.61 -5.24 -5.45
CA TRP A 290 15.97 -5.36 -4.14
C TRP A 290 16.25 -6.72 -3.52
N HIS A 291 16.81 -6.70 -2.32
CA HIS A 291 17.09 -7.88 -1.53
C HIS A 291 15.85 -8.28 -0.72
N VAL A 292 15.20 -9.37 -1.13
CA VAL A 292 14.00 -9.90 -0.47
C VAL A 292 14.31 -11.10 0.42
N THR A 293 15.26 -11.95 0.00
CA THR A 293 15.56 -13.24 0.63
C THR A 293 16.98 -13.69 0.31
N ASP A 294 17.55 -14.53 1.16
CA ASP A 294 18.87 -15.16 0.96
C ASP A 294 18.81 -16.40 0.04
N LEU A 295 17.59 -16.86 -0.30
CA LEU A 295 17.38 -18.00 -1.18
C LEU A 295 17.66 -17.62 -2.65
N LEU A 296 18.23 -18.56 -3.40
CA LEU A 296 18.56 -18.38 -4.82
C LEU A 296 17.53 -19.05 -5.72
N TYR A 297 17.11 -18.32 -6.75
CA TYR A 297 16.12 -18.73 -7.75
C TYR A 297 16.67 -18.51 -9.17
N PRO A 298 17.69 -19.29 -9.57
CA PRO A 298 18.49 -19.02 -10.77
C PRO A 298 17.74 -19.19 -12.10
N ASP A 299 16.57 -19.86 -12.12
CA ASP A 299 15.73 -20.01 -13.31
C ASP A 299 14.39 -19.27 -13.15
N THR A 300 14.30 -18.31 -12.22
CA THR A 300 13.08 -17.58 -11.94
C THR A 300 13.30 -16.10 -12.25
N HIS A 301 12.38 -15.49 -12.97
CA HIS A 301 12.35 -14.07 -13.31
C HIS A 301 11.20 -13.37 -12.58
N VAL A 302 11.47 -12.18 -12.03
CA VAL A 302 10.44 -11.35 -11.39
C VAL A 302 10.30 -10.03 -12.15
N SER A 303 9.06 -9.62 -12.40
CA SER A 303 8.73 -8.37 -13.08
C SER A 303 7.64 -7.60 -12.34
N PHE A 304 7.86 -6.29 -12.21
CA PHE A 304 6.91 -5.34 -11.65
C PHE A 304 6.38 -4.46 -12.78
N SER A 305 5.07 -4.36 -12.91
CA SER A 305 4.44 -3.65 -14.02
C SER A 305 3.27 -2.78 -13.60
N TYR A 306 3.11 -1.67 -14.33
CA TYR A 306 1.98 -0.75 -14.25
C TYR A 306 1.55 -0.40 -15.68
N ASP A 307 0.25 -0.44 -15.96
CA ASP A 307 -0.34 -0.01 -17.22
C ASP A 307 -0.96 1.39 -17.05
N ASP A 308 -0.76 2.30 -18.01
CA ASP A 308 -1.29 3.66 -17.95
C ASP A 308 -2.83 3.74 -18.05
N LYS A 309 -3.49 2.63 -18.40
CA LYS A 309 -4.94 2.47 -18.33
C LYS A 309 -5.44 2.06 -16.95
N TRP A 310 -4.56 1.66 -16.04
CA TRP A 310 -4.95 1.31 -14.66
C TRP A 310 -5.19 2.55 -13.81
N PRO A 311 -6.08 2.47 -12.81
CA PRO A 311 -6.43 3.62 -12.00
C PRO A 311 -5.21 4.16 -11.22
N LEU A 312 -4.95 5.46 -11.33
CA LEU A 312 -4.05 6.22 -10.46
C LEU A 312 -4.86 7.34 -9.80
N VAL A 313 -5.08 7.21 -8.51
CA VAL A 313 -5.60 8.30 -7.68
C VAL A 313 -4.41 9.19 -7.34
N LEU A 314 -4.47 10.47 -7.72
CA LEU A 314 -3.42 11.44 -7.44
C LEU A 314 -4.06 12.73 -6.95
N ASN A 315 -3.61 13.20 -5.78
CA ASN A 315 -3.92 14.49 -5.21
C ASN A 315 -2.63 15.27 -4.92
N ALA A 316 -2.73 16.59 -4.88
CA ALA A 316 -1.62 17.46 -4.53
C ALA A 316 -2.06 18.56 -3.59
N ARG A 317 -1.20 18.93 -2.64
CA ARG A 317 -1.44 19.99 -1.65
C ARG A 317 -0.28 20.98 -1.62
N PRO A 318 -0.53 22.29 -1.53
CA PRO A 318 -1.81 22.95 -1.77
C PRO A 318 -2.16 22.92 -3.26
N SER A 319 -3.44 22.74 -3.60
CA SER A 319 -3.95 22.96 -4.95
C SER A 319 -5.34 23.59 -4.89
N ASN A 320 -5.72 24.36 -5.91
CA ASN A 320 -7.07 24.92 -6.07
C ASN A 320 -7.65 24.39 -7.37
N ASN A 321 -8.74 23.62 -7.29
CA ASN A 321 -9.39 22.99 -8.46
C ASN A 321 -8.40 22.21 -9.35
N GLY A 322 -7.44 21.51 -8.74
CA GLY A 322 -6.40 20.76 -9.45
C GLY A 322 -5.33 21.62 -10.14
N ILE A 323 -5.24 22.91 -9.79
CA ILE A 323 -4.19 23.82 -10.24
C ILE A 323 -3.24 24.11 -9.07
N LEU A 324 -1.95 23.84 -9.29
CA LEU A 324 -0.85 24.13 -8.37
C LEU A 324 -0.21 25.44 -8.82
N LYS A 325 0.11 26.34 -7.89
CA LYS A 325 0.62 27.69 -8.21
C LYS A 325 1.79 28.06 -7.30
N SER A 326 2.81 28.68 -7.87
CA SER A 326 3.89 29.28 -7.09
C SER A 326 3.43 30.50 -6.29
N ASN A 327 4.11 30.76 -5.18
CA ASN A 327 3.97 31.95 -4.37
C ASN A 327 5.06 32.96 -4.72
N MET A 328 4.65 34.16 -5.15
CA MET A 328 5.57 35.23 -5.50
C MET A 328 5.92 36.08 -4.28
N GLN A 329 7.21 36.28 -4.04
CA GLN A 329 7.77 37.26 -3.12
C GLN A 329 8.47 38.36 -3.93
N ARG A 330 8.23 39.63 -3.58
CA ARG A 330 8.93 40.77 -4.19
C ARG A 330 9.95 41.35 -3.23
N GLY A 331 11.09 41.79 -3.75
CA GLY A 331 12.05 42.56 -2.98
C GLY A 331 11.43 43.85 -2.46
N GLY A 332 11.92 44.34 -1.32
CA GLY A 332 11.54 45.65 -0.78
C GLY A 332 11.92 46.80 -1.70
N ASP A 333 11.69 48.04 -1.27
CA ASP A 333 11.74 49.23 -2.14
C ASP A 333 13.02 49.36 -3.00
N TYR A 334 14.19 49.01 -2.43
CA TYR A 334 15.49 49.07 -3.12
C TYR A 334 15.78 47.90 -4.07
N LEU A 335 15.00 46.82 -4.03
CA LEU A 335 15.13 45.60 -4.85
C LEU A 335 13.79 45.23 -5.52
N SER A 336 12.97 46.23 -5.86
CA SER A 336 11.63 46.03 -6.45
C SER A 336 11.65 45.32 -7.81
N PHE A 337 12.79 45.30 -8.50
CA PHE A 337 13.00 44.54 -9.74
C PHE A 337 13.18 43.04 -9.52
N PHE A 338 13.44 42.61 -8.28
CA PHE A 338 13.69 41.22 -7.92
C PHE A 338 12.41 40.55 -7.43
N CYS A 339 12.00 39.48 -8.12
CA CYS A 339 10.94 38.60 -7.67
C CYS A 339 11.49 37.19 -7.46
N LEU A 340 10.96 36.51 -6.46
CA LEU A 340 11.24 35.12 -6.16
C LEU A 340 9.93 34.34 -6.18
N GLN A 341 9.83 33.32 -7.03
CA GLN A 341 8.77 32.32 -6.92
C GLN A 341 9.25 31.22 -6.00
N LEU A 342 8.45 30.84 -5.01
CA LEU A 342 8.69 29.67 -4.18
C LEU A 342 7.45 28.78 -4.19
N TRP A 343 7.66 27.47 -4.11
CA TRP A 343 6.56 26.52 -3.95
C TRP A 343 6.99 25.31 -3.13
N HIS A 344 6.01 24.68 -2.53
CA HIS A 344 6.14 23.43 -1.79
C HIS A 344 4.85 22.65 -1.98
N PHE A 345 4.92 21.53 -2.68
CA PHE A 345 3.80 20.62 -2.91
C PHE A 345 4.09 19.23 -2.40
N THR A 346 3.08 18.64 -1.78
CA THR A 346 3.05 17.24 -1.37
C THR A 346 2.00 16.48 -2.15
N TYR A 347 2.27 15.22 -2.49
CA TYR A 347 1.39 14.38 -3.28
C TYR A 347 0.89 13.20 -2.47
N ASP A 348 -0.37 12.85 -2.71
CA ASP A 348 -0.91 11.54 -2.34
C ASP A 348 -1.11 10.76 -3.63
N ALA A 349 -0.62 9.53 -3.68
CA ALA A 349 -0.72 8.67 -4.86
C ALA A 349 -1.15 7.26 -4.45
N VAL A 350 -2.19 6.73 -5.10
CA VAL A 350 -2.60 5.32 -4.93
C VAL A 350 -2.77 4.70 -6.30
N TYR A 351 -2.04 3.61 -6.56
CA TYR A 351 -2.08 2.89 -7.83
C TYR A 351 -1.77 1.41 -7.65
N PRO A 352 -2.27 0.54 -8.55
CA PRO A 352 -1.99 -0.88 -8.51
C PRO A 352 -0.64 -1.21 -9.16
N VAL A 353 0.06 -2.21 -8.64
CA VAL A 353 1.21 -2.84 -9.29
C VAL A 353 0.89 -4.30 -9.49
N LYS A 354 1.21 -4.84 -10.67
CA LYS A 354 1.17 -6.27 -10.93
C LYS A 354 2.59 -6.82 -10.85
N VAL A 355 2.75 -7.86 -10.04
CA VAL A 355 3.95 -8.69 -9.97
C VAL A 355 3.71 -9.95 -10.80
N THR A 356 4.66 -10.27 -11.66
CA THR A 356 4.68 -11.52 -12.42
C THR A 356 5.98 -12.25 -12.11
N ILE A 357 5.86 -13.47 -11.62
CA ILE A 357 6.97 -14.39 -11.39
C ILE A 357 6.89 -15.48 -12.45
N VAL A 358 7.95 -15.63 -13.24
CA VAL A 358 8.07 -16.65 -14.27
C VAL A 358 9.17 -17.61 -13.85
N ASP A 359 8.81 -18.87 -13.69
CA ASP A 359 9.73 -19.96 -13.49
C ASP A 359 9.97 -20.66 -14.83
N ASP A 360 11.21 -20.63 -15.32
CA ASP A 360 11.54 -21.12 -16.65
C ASP A 360 11.52 -22.65 -16.73
N LYS A 361 11.24 -23.18 -17.92
CA LYS A 361 11.27 -24.62 -18.15
C LYS A 361 12.70 -25.13 -18.04
N THR A 362 12.90 -26.18 -17.25
CA THR A 362 14.17 -26.91 -17.16
C THR A 362 13.98 -28.37 -17.58
N LYS A 363 15.00 -29.21 -17.35
CA LYS A 363 14.87 -30.67 -17.52
C LYS A 363 14.07 -31.33 -16.40
N GLU A 364 13.95 -30.68 -15.25
CA GLU A 364 13.34 -31.24 -14.04
C GLU A 364 11.87 -30.82 -13.86
N HIS A 365 11.48 -29.69 -14.44
CA HIS A 365 10.12 -29.15 -14.34
C HIS A 365 9.73 -28.31 -15.58
N ASP A 366 8.43 -28.19 -15.79
CA ASP A 366 7.82 -27.28 -16.76
C ASP A 366 7.87 -25.83 -16.28
N SER A 367 7.67 -24.91 -17.24
CA SER A 367 7.56 -23.48 -16.94
C SER A 367 6.29 -23.19 -16.15
N TYR A 368 6.34 -22.24 -15.22
CA TYR A 368 5.20 -21.82 -14.44
C TYR A 368 5.15 -20.30 -14.29
N VAL A 369 3.94 -19.74 -14.30
CA VAL A 369 3.74 -18.29 -14.14
C VAL A 369 2.79 -18.04 -12.99
N PHE A 370 3.21 -17.16 -12.09
CA PHE A 370 2.41 -16.71 -10.96
C PHE A 370 2.28 -15.19 -10.99
N ASN A 371 1.04 -14.70 -10.94
CA ASN A 371 0.72 -13.29 -10.97
C ASN A 371 -0.05 -12.91 -9.72
N TYR A 372 0.26 -11.75 -9.15
CA TYR A 372 -0.60 -11.11 -8.15
C TYR A 372 -0.49 -9.60 -8.30
N ALA A 373 -1.42 -8.87 -7.70
CA ALA A 373 -1.37 -7.42 -7.66
C ALA A 373 -1.38 -6.93 -6.21
N PHE A 374 -0.98 -5.69 -6.01
CA PHE A 374 -1.21 -4.94 -4.77
C PHE A 374 -1.31 -3.45 -5.07
N LYS A 375 -1.78 -2.66 -4.11
CA LYS A 375 -1.77 -1.19 -4.22
C LYS A 375 -0.57 -0.61 -3.49
N VAL A 376 0.12 0.29 -4.18
CA VAL A 376 1.11 1.20 -3.60
C VAL A 376 0.36 2.45 -3.14
N SER A 377 0.72 2.98 -1.97
CA SER A 377 0.07 4.18 -1.42
C SER A 377 1.09 5.14 -0.80
N VAL A 378 1.09 6.37 -1.30
CA VAL A 378 1.87 7.51 -0.79
C VAL A 378 0.91 8.54 -0.21
N ASP A 379 1.20 9.06 0.99
CA ASP A 379 0.47 10.14 1.66
C ASP A 379 1.45 11.28 1.98
N HIS A 380 1.21 12.48 1.48
CA HIS A 380 2.10 13.64 1.66
C HIS A 380 3.58 13.39 1.31
N ASN A 381 3.88 12.72 0.19
CA ASN A 381 5.23 12.27 -0.17
C ASN A 381 5.91 11.41 0.91
N GLN A 382 5.14 10.62 1.65
CA GLN A 382 5.63 9.62 2.59
C GLN A 382 4.98 8.27 2.29
N PRO A 383 5.68 7.15 2.55
CA PRO A 383 5.07 5.84 2.44
C PRO A 383 3.85 5.68 3.35
N PHE A 384 2.81 5.00 2.87
CA PHE A 384 1.59 4.80 3.63
C PHE A 384 1.05 3.37 3.49
N ARG A 385 1.01 2.63 4.60
CA ARG A 385 0.51 1.24 4.70
C ARG A 385 -0.65 1.07 5.69
N GLU A 386 -1.35 2.13 6.04
CA GLU A 386 -2.54 2.02 6.89
C GLU A 386 -3.83 2.02 6.05
N ASN A 387 -4.99 1.81 6.70
CA ASN A 387 -6.28 1.86 6.02
C ASN A 387 -6.57 3.29 5.53
N PHE A 388 -6.59 3.46 4.21
CA PHE A 388 -6.89 4.69 3.50
C PHE A 388 -8.35 5.12 3.71
N ALA A 389 -9.31 4.20 3.87
CA ALA A 389 -10.72 4.53 4.10
C ALA A 389 -11.01 5.26 5.44
N THR A 390 -10.13 5.16 6.45
CA THR A 390 -10.24 5.96 7.68
C THR A 390 -9.89 7.44 7.47
N ARG A 391 -9.26 7.77 6.33
CA ARG A 391 -9.12 9.14 5.84
C ARG A 391 -9.87 9.22 4.53
N VAL A 392 -11.12 9.67 4.60
CA VAL A 392 -11.70 10.44 3.48
C VAL A 392 -10.57 11.34 3.01
N LEU A 393 -10.06 11.11 1.78
CA LEU A 393 -9.16 12.03 1.13
C LEU A 393 -9.72 13.40 1.46
N GLU A 394 -9.01 14.21 2.24
CA GLU A 394 -9.45 15.59 2.52
C GLU A 394 -9.32 16.42 1.22
N GLY A 395 -9.72 15.87 0.07
CA GLY A 395 -10.31 16.59 -1.04
C GLY A 395 -11.74 16.94 -0.69
N THR A 396 -11.89 17.84 0.28
CA THR A 396 -12.96 18.83 0.19
C THR A 396 -12.28 20.16 0.33
N ASP A 397 -12.47 21.01 -0.68
CA ASP A 397 -12.10 22.41 -0.67
C ASP A 397 -12.33 22.99 0.71
N ARG A 398 -11.26 23.15 1.46
CA ARG A 398 -11.34 23.97 2.65
C ARG A 398 -11.30 25.40 2.12
N PRO A 399 -12.43 26.13 2.16
CA PRO A 399 -12.51 27.46 1.56
C PRO A 399 -11.37 28.32 2.08
N THR A 400 -10.81 29.18 1.24
CA THR A 400 -9.95 30.27 1.70
C THR A 400 -10.70 31.10 2.74
N SER A 401 -10.00 31.90 3.56
CA SER A 401 -10.70 32.82 4.46
C SER A 401 -11.70 33.68 3.69
N GLU A 402 -11.34 34.15 2.49
CA GLU A 402 -12.22 34.94 1.62
C GLU A 402 -13.50 34.17 1.22
N GLU A 403 -13.38 32.95 0.70
CA GLU A 403 -14.52 32.09 0.35
C GLU A 403 -15.37 31.69 1.56
N PHE A 404 -14.74 31.53 2.73
CA PHE A 404 -15.44 31.26 3.99
C PHE A 404 -16.24 32.48 4.46
N CYS A 405 -15.65 33.68 4.35
CA CYS A 405 -16.26 34.93 4.77
C CYS A 405 -17.39 35.38 3.81
N ASP A 406 -17.32 34.99 2.54
CA ASP A 406 -18.34 35.28 1.51
C ASP A 406 -19.50 34.27 1.46
N GLY A 407 -19.44 33.18 2.24
CA GLY A 407 -20.48 32.15 2.32
C GLY A 407 -21.83 32.65 2.88
N TYR A 408 -22.81 31.75 2.95
CA TYR A 408 -24.16 32.07 3.47
C TYR A 408 -24.14 32.53 4.94
N GLY A 409 -24.06 33.85 5.15
CA GLY A 409 -23.98 34.44 6.49
C GLY A 409 -25.34 34.68 7.18
N LYS A 410 -25.31 34.73 8.52
CA LYS A 410 -26.43 35.10 9.39
C LYS A 410 -26.26 36.55 9.85
N ASN A 411 -27.33 37.33 9.87
CA ASN A 411 -27.30 38.69 10.38
C ASN A 411 -27.04 38.66 11.88
N ILE A 412 -25.98 39.36 12.30
CA ILE A 412 -25.60 39.53 13.69
C ILE A 412 -25.35 41.01 13.92
N LEU A 413 -25.87 41.49 15.05
CA LEU A 413 -25.63 42.83 15.55
C LEU A 413 -24.60 42.77 16.67
N ILE A 414 -23.54 43.56 16.54
CA ILE A 414 -22.51 43.71 17.57
C ILE A 414 -22.52 45.16 18.04
N TYR A 415 -22.83 45.37 19.32
CA TYR A 415 -22.61 46.64 19.99
C TYR A 415 -21.16 46.76 20.46
N THR A 416 -20.64 47.98 20.45
CA THR A 416 -19.28 48.29 20.86
C THR A 416 -19.34 49.36 21.94
N ASP A 417 -19.02 49.00 23.18
CA ASP A 417 -19.19 49.87 24.36
C ASP A 417 -17.87 50.01 25.12
N ASP A 418 -17.69 51.15 25.79
CA ASP A 418 -16.60 51.35 26.75
C ASP A 418 -16.85 50.48 27.99
N ASN A 419 -15.89 49.66 28.39
CA ASN A 419 -16.05 48.79 29.55
C ASN A 419 -16.14 49.57 30.88
N THR A 420 -15.64 50.81 30.92
CA THR A 420 -15.59 51.64 32.12
C THR A 420 -16.79 52.58 32.21
N THR A 421 -17.15 53.24 31.11
CA THR A 421 -18.24 54.24 31.09
C THR A 421 -19.58 53.68 30.60
N ALA A 422 -19.58 52.48 29.98
CA ALA A 422 -20.72 51.91 29.27
C ALA A 422 -21.28 52.81 28.15
N GLU A 423 -20.49 53.78 27.68
CA GLU A 423 -20.86 54.64 26.56
C GLU A 423 -20.56 53.93 25.23
N PRO A 424 -21.40 54.11 24.19
CA PRO A 424 -21.15 53.49 22.89
C PRO A 424 -19.95 54.10 22.16
N ILE A 425 -19.17 53.25 21.50
CA ILE A 425 -17.89 53.54 20.85
C ILE A 425 -17.98 53.19 19.35
N THR A 426 -17.71 54.15 18.45
CA THR A 426 -17.58 53.90 16.99
C THR A 426 -16.16 53.55 16.56
N ASP A 427 -15.94 53.30 15.27
CA ASP A 427 -14.60 53.14 14.67
C ASP A 427 -13.79 51.96 15.25
N VAL A 428 -14.49 50.97 15.82
CA VAL A 428 -13.86 49.72 16.27
C VAL A 428 -13.77 48.78 15.08
N ASN A 429 -12.55 48.40 14.68
CA ASN A 429 -12.32 47.37 13.68
C ASN A 429 -12.72 46.01 14.25
N ILE A 430 -13.69 45.36 13.60
CA ILE A 430 -14.22 44.07 14.04
C ILE A 430 -13.65 42.96 13.15
N THR A 431 -12.93 42.02 13.77
CA THR A 431 -12.42 40.83 13.12
C THR A 431 -13.09 39.59 13.69
N PHE A 432 -13.56 38.69 12.83
CA PHE A 432 -14.20 37.44 13.21
C PHE A 432 -13.34 36.25 12.81
N SER A 433 -12.97 35.40 13.77
CA SER A 433 -12.16 34.20 13.51
C SER A 433 -12.96 32.94 13.82
N CYS A 434 -12.99 31.97 12.91
CA CYS A 434 -13.61 30.65 13.12
C CYS A 434 -12.59 29.56 12.79
N GLY A 435 -12.03 28.93 13.84
CA GLY A 435 -10.90 28.01 13.68
C GLY A 435 -9.69 28.73 13.07
N ARG A 436 -9.34 28.37 11.84
CA ARG A 436 -8.21 28.96 11.09
C ARG A 436 -8.59 30.13 10.17
N TYR A 437 -9.88 30.38 9.95
CA TYR A 437 -10.36 31.43 9.06
C TYR A 437 -10.49 32.75 9.80
N VAL A 438 -10.10 33.84 9.16
CA VAL A 438 -10.13 35.19 9.72
C VAL A 438 -10.85 36.11 8.73
N CYS A 439 -11.98 36.67 9.16
CA CYS A 439 -12.84 37.57 8.40
C CYS A 439 -12.74 39.00 8.92
N ASP A 440 -12.45 39.94 8.04
CA ASP A 440 -12.62 41.36 8.33
C ASP A 440 -14.10 41.74 8.19
N MET A 441 -14.71 42.10 9.32
CA MET A 441 -16.12 42.45 9.36
C MET A 441 -16.35 43.95 9.13
N GLY A 442 -15.30 44.77 9.17
CA GLY A 442 -15.36 46.22 9.02
C GLY A 442 -15.45 46.96 10.35
N GLN A 443 -15.82 48.24 10.29
CA GLN A 443 -15.80 49.16 11.43
C GLN A 443 -17.19 49.42 12.02
N SER A 444 -17.26 49.62 13.34
CA SER A 444 -18.50 50.04 14.01
C SER A 444 -18.87 51.50 13.70
N TYR A 445 -20.16 51.80 13.67
CA TYR A 445 -20.72 53.11 13.34
C TYR A 445 -21.90 53.47 14.26
N TRP A 446 -22.32 54.75 14.25
CA TRP A 446 -23.46 55.23 15.02
C TRP A 446 -24.78 54.68 14.48
N MET A 447 -25.57 54.09 15.36
CA MET A 447 -26.88 53.51 15.09
C MET A 447 -27.98 54.25 15.86
N GLY A 448 -29.23 54.12 15.39
CA GLY A 448 -30.40 54.64 16.11
C GLY A 448 -30.34 56.14 16.38
N LEU A 449 -30.02 56.97 15.37
CA LEU A 449 -29.86 58.43 15.48
C LEU A 449 -28.79 58.87 16.50
N GLY A 450 -27.77 58.04 16.75
CA GLY A 450 -26.68 58.34 17.68
C GLY A 450 -26.89 57.82 19.09
N ALA A 451 -27.90 56.98 19.32
CA ALA A 451 -28.19 56.40 20.63
C ALA A 451 -27.33 55.17 20.96
N ALA A 452 -26.70 54.53 19.96
CA ALA A 452 -25.85 53.35 20.14
C ALA A 452 -24.75 53.29 19.06
N ALA A 453 -23.71 52.48 19.29
CA ALA A 453 -22.65 52.25 18.33
C ALA A 453 -22.42 50.74 18.15
N GLY A 454 -22.19 50.32 16.91
CA GLY A 454 -22.03 48.90 16.61
C GLY A 454 -21.88 48.60 15.12
N ILE A 455 -21.96 47.33 14.75
CA ILE A 455 -22.01 46.87 13.37
C ILE A 455 -23.08 45.79 13.19
N GLU A 456 -23.89 45.92 12.14
CA GLU A 456 -24.83 44.88 11.70
C GLU A 456 -24.33 44.31 10.37
N LYS A 457 -23.95 43.03 10.35
CA LYS A 457 -23.42 42.37 9.15
C LYS A 457 -23.80 40.89 9.13
N LYS A 458 -23.66 40.27 7.95
CA LYS A 458 -23.76 38.82 7.77
C LYS A 458 -22.47 38.15 8.19
N PHE A 459 -22.51 37.33 9.23
CA PHE A 459 -21.38 36.54 9.72
C PHE A 459 -21.47 35.12 9.16
N PRO A 460 -20.36 34.50 8.74
CA PRO A 460 -20.36 33.11 8.32
C PRO A 460 -20.71 32.19 9.50
N TYR A 461 -21.31 31.04 9.20
CA TYR A 461 -21.75 30.10 10.22
C TYR A 461 -20.58 29.56 11.05
N CYS A 462 -20.64 29.74 12.37
CA CYS A 462 -19.66 29.20 13.31
C CYS A 462 -20.28 29.07 14.71
N VAL A 463 -20.09 27.93 15.38
CA VAL A 463 -20.60 27.72 16.74
C VAL A 463 -19.66 28.28 17.81
N ASN A 464 -18.35 28.27 17.56
CA ASN A 464 -17.29 28.72 18.48
C ASN A 464 -16.39 29.77 17.81
N GLY A 465 -16.97 30.86 17.33
CA GLY A 465 -16.22 31.94 16.70
C GLY A 465 -15.59 32.85 17.75
N VAL A 466 -14.44 33.45 17.42
CA VAL A 466 -13.78 34.49 18.23
C VAL A 466 -13.99 35.83 17.54
N LEU A 467 -14.65 36.74 18.23
CA LEU A 467 -14.80 38.12 17.80
C LEU A 467 -13.71 38.97 18.45
N ARG A 468 -13.04 39.81 17.68
CA ARG A 468 -12.00 40.74 18.15
C ARG A 468 -12.34 42.16 17.75
N GLY A 469 -12.19 43.10 18.70
CA GLY A 469 -12.37 44.53 18.49
C GLY A 469 -11.04 45.25 18.68
N LYS A 470 -10.67 46.10 17.72
CA LYS A 470 -9.45 46.90 17.76
C LYS A 470 -9.75 48.37 17.45
N ARG A 471 -9.35 49.26 18.36
CA ARG A 471 -9.47 50.71 18.22
C ARG A 471 -8.29 51.39 18.90
N GLU A 472 -7.76 52.45 18.29
CA GLU A 472 -6.70 53.27 18.90
C GLU A 472 -7.18 53.89 20.22
N GLY A 473 -6.32 53.88 21.25
CA GLY A 473 -6.66 54.32 22.60
C GLY A 473 -7.39 53.27 23.45
N TYR A 474 -7.56 52.05 22.94
CA TYR A 474 -8.20 50.94 23.64
C TYR A 474 -7.36 49.65 23.54
N GLU A 475 -7.50 48.77 24.52
CA GLU A 475 -6.93 47.43 24.51
C GLU A 475 -7.67 46.55 23.50
N ASP A 476 -6.93 45.68 22.80
CA ASP A 476 -7.50 44.70 21.89
C ASP A 476 -8.45 43.78 22.69
N ALA A 477 -9.76 43.91 22.46
CA ALA A 477 -10.78 43.11 23.15
C ALA A 477 -11.13 41.86 22.34
N GLN A 478 -11.46 40.76 23.02
CA GLN A 478 -11.94 39.55 22.36
C GLN A 478 -13.02 38.82 23.16
N MET A 479 -13.92 38.14 22.45
CA MET A 479 -14.96 37.29 23.06
C MET A 479 -15.34 36.12 22.16
N PHE A 480 -15.89 35.06 22.75
CA PHE A 480 -16.47 33.96 21.99
C PHE A 480 -17.93 34.24 21.62
N ILE A 481 -18.29 33.97 20.37
CA ILE A 481 -19.65 34.12 19.86
C ILE A 481 -20.08 32.90 19.04
N ALA A 482 -21.39 32.74 18.88
CA ALA A 482 -21.98 31.68 18.08
C ALA A 482 -22.86 32.29 16.97
N SER A 483 -22.37 32.29 15.74
CA SER A 483 -23.03 32.81 14.54
C SER A 483 -23.94 31.79 13.83
N ASN A 484 -24.43 30.78 14.57
CA ASN A 484 -25.25 29.70 14.05
C ASN A 484 -26.76 30.01 13.93
N LYS A 485 -27.22 31.16 14.45
CA LYS A 485 -28.62 31.60 14.42
C LYS A 485 -28.71 33.07 13.99
N ASP A 486 -29.74 33.39 13.23
CA ASP A 486 -30.01 34.74 12.73
C ASP A 486 -30.55 35.66 13.82
N GLY A 487 -30.22 36.96 13.75
CA GLY A 487 -30.74 37.98 14.67
C GLY A 487 -30.14 37.94 16.08
N LYS A 488 -28.97 37.32 16.25
CA LYS A 488 -28.25 37.34 17.53
C LYS A 488 -27.59 38.70 17.76
N ILE A 489 -27.57 39.10 19.04
CA ILE A 489 -26.99 40.37 19.49
C ILE A 489 -25.85 40.05 20.46
N TYR A 490 -24.71 40.69 20.24
CA TYR A 490 -23.54 40.62 21.12
C TYR A 490 -23.07 42.03 21.45
N THR A 491 -22.37 42.19 22.57
CA THR A 491 -21.70 43.44 22.95
C THR A 491 -20.25 43.13 23.25
N ILE A 492 -19.33 43.84 22.58
CA ILE A 492 -17.90 43.80 22.89
C ILE A 492 -17.54 45.04 23.72
N TYR A 493 -16.98 44.79 24.90
CA TYR A 493 -16.56 45.83 25.83
C TYR A 493 -15.07 46.12 25.64
N MET A 494 -14.74 47.38 25.36
CA MET A 494 -13.37 47.84 25.09
C MET A 494 -12.80 48.52 26.33
N ASN A 495 -11.59 48.14 26.76
CA ASN A 495 -10.90 48.79 27.88
C ASN A 495 -10.08 49.99 27.38
N PRO A 496 -10.31 51.23 27.84
CA PRO A 496 -9.50 52.37 27.42
C PRO A 496 -8.08 52.25 27.96
N ILE A 497 -7.09 52.49 27.10
CA ILE A 497 -5.67 52.55 27.47
C ILE A 497 -5.27 54.01 27.61
N LYS A 498 -4.57 54.33 28.70
CA LYS A 498 -3.95 55.63 28.91
C LYS A 498 -2.45 55.54 28.67
N GLU A 499 -1.97 56.10 27.56
CA GLU A 499 -0.54 56.29 27.36
C GLU A 499 -0.02 57.43 28.24
N ILE A 500 0.99 57.14 29.06
CA ILE A 500 1.68 58.13 29.88
C ILE A 500 3.04 58.39 29.22
N SER A 501 3.11 59.40 28.36
CA SER A 501 4.32 59.76 27.60
C SER A 501 5.35 60.56 28.41
N SER A 502 4.97 61.08 29.58
CA SER A 502 5.85 61.83 30.47
C SER A 502 5.73 61.34 31.90
N TYR A 503 6.55 60.36 32.24
CA TYR A 503 6.79 59.95 33.63
C TYR A 503 8.25 60.21 33.99
N THR A 504 8.50 60.69 35.20
CA THR A 504 9.86 60.82 35.73
C THR A 504 10.08 59.69 36.73
N VAL A 505 10.96 58.74 36.41
CA VAL A 505 11.34 57.69 37.37
C VAL A 505 12.29 58.30 38.38
N VAL A 506 11.81 58.54 39.60
CA VAL A 506 12.65 59.03 40.69
C VAL A 506 13.14 57.81 41.48
N LYS A 507 14.46 57.54 41.44
CA LYS A 507 15.07 56.44 42.18
C LYS A 507 15.29 56.88 43.63
N HIS A 508 14.50 56.35 44.56
CA HIS A 508 14.75 56.54 45.98
C HIS A 508 15.86 55.58 46.46
N PRO A 509 16.88 56.05 47.19
CA PRO A 509 17.79 55.13 47.88
C PRO A 509 17.00 54.41 48.98
N SER A 510 16.95 53.08 48.88
CA SER A 510 16.50 52.22 49.97
C SER A 510 17.40 52.46 51.18
N SER A 511 16.86 53.08 52.24
CA SER A 511 17.52 53.19 53.54
C SER A 511 17.17 51.99 54.42
N ASN A 512 17.25 50.78 53.87
CA ASN A 512 17.17 49.56 54.66
C ASN A 512 18.44 48.72 54.45
N PRO A 513 19.35 48.64 55.44
CA PRO A 513 20.62 47.91 55.34
C PRO A 513 20.52 46.38 55.26
N ASN A 514 19.32 45.80 55.20
CA ASN A 514 19.12 44.36 55.43
C ASN A 514 18.42 43.59 54.29
N ILE A 515 18.65 43.97 53.03
CA ILE A 515 18.26 43.11 51.89
C ILE A 515 19.49 42.88 51.01
N GLU A 516 20.41 42.05 51.50
CA GLU A 516 21.20 41.17 50.63
C GLU A 516 20.26 40.05 50.18
N GLY A 517 19.82 40.07 48.93
CA GLY A 517 18.95 39.04 48.37
C GLY A 517 18.43 39.38 46.98
N GLU A 518 18.91 38.63 45.99
CA GLU A 518 18.67 38.63 44.54
C GLU A 518 17.32 39.18 44.04
N PHE A 519 17.37 39.94 42.94
CA PHE A 519 16.37 39.80 41.86
C PHE A 519 17.00 40.19 40.51
N ASN A 520 17.03 39.24 39.59
CA ASN A 520 17.45 39.43 38.20
C ASN A 520 16.18 39.58 37.34
N TRP A 521 15.70 40.81 37.15
CA TRP A 521 14.71 41.10 36.13
C TRP A 521 15.46 41.43 34.84
N ARG A 522 15.33 40.56 33.83
CA ARG A 522 15.72 40.85 32.45
C ARG A 522 14.65 41.75 31.83
N LEU A 523 15.09 42.79 31.12
CA LEU A 523 14.32 43.45 30.07
C LEU A 523 14.52 42.67 28.76
#